data_AF-A0A7I4DVB5-F1
#
_entry.id   AF-A0A7I4DVB5-F1
#
_cell.length_a   1.000
_cell.length_b   1.000
_cell.length_c   1.000
_cell.angle_alpha   90.00
_cell.angle_beta   90.00
_cell.angle_gamma   90.00
#
_symmetry.space_group_name_H-M   'P 1'
#
loop_
_entity.id
_entity.type
_entity.pdbx_description
1 polymer ?
#
loop_
_entity_poly.entity_id
_entity_poly.type
_entity_poly.pdbx_seq_one_letter_code
_entity_poly.pdbx_strand_id
1 'polypeptide(L)'
;MAETLMDGRSLKKFVENDQLWSKFVDEKFAKLDKGHTGKLKHSDLEPAISGVGKALGMPPMGKDPEADHIYSEMFGEFTRSGEGVTKETFSTVMRDILLGLGDGLEREPIAISRLNGSKLEQWARSPEFEIEAVAAFGAIDTDVSGHVKAGTIKKAMGRISVDQGMPPQSDGSVSGYIDRAFQEVGINVKQDLDQFQFVDVYRKVALAVARQMQNKPLTVAHTEKIFDGKLIGTLLKDKAALDLALELAWEIMPKTSNGSAPKSYLRVGLDTLAPHAGLPPVGAVPEVRAHFAHL
;
A
#
# COMPACT_ATOMS: atom_id res chain seq x y z
N MET A 1 -13.07 7.05 -9.66
CA MET A 1 -11.96 6.73 -8.73
C MET A 1 -11.28 8.04 -8.40
N ALA A 2 -10.96 8.28 -7.13
CA ALA A 2 -10.13 9.41 -6.73
C ALA A 2 -8.88 8.83 -6.07
N GLU A 3 -7.72 9.19 -6.59
CA GLU A 3 -6.44 8.74 -6.08
C GLU A 3 -5.72 9.92 -5.44
N THR A 4 -5.10 9.66 -4.29
CA THR A 4 -4.30 10.65 -3.59
C THR A 4 -2.97 10.02 -3.26
N LEU A 5 -1.91 10.64 -3.76
CA LEU A 5 -0.55 10.22 -3.46
C LEU A 5 -0.10 10.80 -2.12
N MET A 6 0.33 9.92 -1.21
CA MET A 6 0.99 10.29 0.03
C MET A 6 2.50 10.13 -0.14
N ASP A 7 3.17 11.25 -0.42
CA ASP A 7 4.59 11.31 -0.77
C ASP A 7 5.46 11.98 0.30
N GLY A 8 4.97 12.08 1.54
CA GLY A 8 5.72 12.62 2.68
C GLY A 8 5.93 14.14 2.69
N ARG A 9 5.79 14.84 1.56
CA ARG A 9 6.10 16.28 1.46
C ARG A 9 5.23 17.15 2.36
N SER A 10 3.93 16.84 2.41
CA SER A 10 2.99 17.54 3.29
C SER A 10 3.32 17.34 4.77
N LEU A 11 3.83 16.16 5.14
CA LEU A 11 4.26 15.85 6.50
C LEU A 11 5.51 16.66 6.86
N LYS A 12 6.52 16.69 5.98
CA LYS A 12 7.72 17.52 6.18
C LYS A 12 7.40 19.00 6.30
N LYS A 13 6.59 19.55 5.38
CA LYS A 13 6.14 20.95 5.44
C LYS A 13 5.43 21.30 6.76
N PHE A 14 4.63 20.37 7.29
CA PHE A 14 3.99 20.57 8.59
C PHE A 14 5.01 20.64 9.71
N VAL A 15 5.98 19.73 9.73
CA VAL A 15 7.01 19.64 10.77
C VAL A 15 7.98 20.84 10.72
N GLU A 16 8.31 21.32 9.52
CA GLU A 16 9.18 22.48 9.27
C GLU A 16 8.51 23.83 9.59
N ASN A 17 7.18 23.86 9.69
CA ASN A 17 6.46 25.06 10.12
C ASN A 17 6.49 25.18 11.65
N ASP A 18 7.44 25.93 12.19
CA ASP A 18 7.65 26.06 13.63
C ASP A 18 6.41 26.51 14.41
N GLN A 19 5.54 27.35 13.82
CA GLN A 19 4.32 27.80 14.48
C GLN A 19 3.28 26.68 14.61
N LEU A 20 3.03 25.95 13.52
CA LEU A 20 2.11 24.81 13.52
C LEU A 20 2.66 23.67 14.38
N TRP A 21 3.97 23.43 14.29
CA TRP A 21 4.68 22.43 15.07
C TRP A 21 4.59 22.72 16.57
N SER A 22 4.94 23.94 16.99
CA SER A 22 4.85 24.35 18.39
C SER A 22 3.43 24.18 18.93
N LYS A 23 2.42 24.62 18.19
CA LYS A 23 1.02 24.46 18.61
C LYS A 23 0.63 22.99 18.76
N PHE A 24 1.03 22.14 17.81
CA PHE A 24 0.79 20.71 17.88
C PHE A 24 1.45 20.07 19.11
N VAL A 25 2.72 20.40 19.35
CA VAL A 25 3.48 19.92 20.52
C VAL A 25 2.81 20.37 21.82
N ASP A 26 2.42 21.64 21.93
CA ASP A 26 1.74 22.19 23.10
C ASP A 26 0.46 21.42 23.42
N GLU A 27 -0.39 21.23 22.41
CA GLU A 27 -1.68 20.54 22.56
C GLU A 27 -1.50 19.05 22.89
N LYS A 28 -0.55 18.38 22.27
CA LYS A 28 -0.32 16.94 22.49
C LYS A 28 0.37 16.69 23.82
N PHE A 29 1.41 17.44 24.15
CA PHE A 29 2.13 17.31 25.40
C PHE A 29 1.22 17.58 26.60
N ALA A 30 0.42 18.66 26.57
CA ALA A 30 -0.51 18.98 27.65
C ALA A 30 -1.60 17.90 27.86
N LYS A 31 -2.00 17.18 26.80
CA LYS A 31 -2.95 16.06 26.91
C LYS A 31 -2.33 14.83 27.58
N LEU A 32 -1.02 14.65 27.47
CA LEU A 32 -0.29 13.53 28.05
C LEU A 32 0.16 13.87 29.49
N ASP A 33 0.63 15.09 29.75
CA ASP A 33 1.07 15.57 31.07
C ASP A 33 -0.12 16.01 31.94
N LYS A 34 -1.04 15.08 32.23
CA LYS A 34 -2.23 15.34 33.05
C LYS A 34 -1.89 15.80 34.47
N GLY A 35 -0.72 15.41 34.97
CA GLY A 35 -0.23 15.81 36.28
C GLY A 35 0.42 17.19 36.32
N HIS A 36 0.55 17.86 35.17
CA HIS A 36 1.25 19.14 35.02
C HIS A 36 2.65 19.12 35.64
N THR A 37 3.34 17.99 35.48
CA THR A 37 4.66 17.75 36.07
C THR A 37 5.78 18.34 35.21
N GLY A 38 5.49 18.69 33.96
CA GLY A 38 6.48 19.11 32.96
C GLY A 38 7.33 17.96 32.40
N LYS A 39 7.08 16.71 32.82
CA LYS A 39 7.84 15.53 32.41
C LYS A 39 6.92 14.32 32.21
N LEU A 40 6.86 13.78 30.99
CA LEU A 40 6.11 12.55 30.69
C LEU A 40 6.89 11.32 31.13
N LYS A 41 6.20 10.38 31.76
CA LYS A 41 6.73 9.04 32.05
C LYS A 41 6.31 8.07 30.95
N HIS A 42 6.86 6.86 30.99
CA HIS A 42 6.51 5.79 30.06
C HIS A 42 4.99 5.58 29.95
N SER A 43 4.28 5.50 31.09
CA SER A 43 2.82 5.34 31.15
C SER A 43 2.05 6.50 30.50
N ASP A 44 2.63 7.70 30.48
CA ASP A 44 1.98 8.87 29.89
C ASP A 44 2.10 8.86 28.35
N LEU A 45 3.15 8.21 27.81
CA LEU A 45 3.40 8.09 26.37
C LEU A 45 2.66 6.93 25.71
N GLU A 46 2.30 5.89 26.47
CA GLU A 46 1.58 4.71 25.96
C GLU A 46 0.37 5.03 25.08
N PRO A 47 -0.56 5.92 25.49
CA PRO A 47 -1.72 6.25 24.67
C PRO A 47 -1.35 6.90 23.34
N ALA A 48 -0.30 7.70 23.31
CA ALA A 48 0.17 8.38 22.11
C ALA A 48 0.83 7.38 21.15
N ILE A 49 1.75 6.55 21.64
CA ILE A 49 2.46 5.54 20.84
C ILE A 49 1.47 4.49 20.34
N SER A 50 0.54 4.02 21.18
CA SER A 50 -0.53 3.11 20.76
C SER A 50 -1.44 3.74 19.70
N GLY A 51 -1.76 5.03 19.85
CA GLY A 51 -2.51 5.79 18.85
C GLY A 51 -1.81 5.86 17.50
N VAL A 52 -0.48 6.05 17.49
CA VAL A 52 0.34 6.01 16.26
C VAL A 52 0.34 4.62 15.65
N GLY A 53 0.63 3.57 16.43
CA GLY A 53 0.62 2.19 15.92
C GLY A 53 -0.73 1.82 15.30
N LYS A 54 -1.84 2.16 15.96
CA LYS A 54 -3.18 1.96 15.40
C LYS A 54 -3.39 2.70 14.08
N ALA A 55 -2.92 3.95 13.98
CA ALA A 55 -3.02 4.73 12.75
C ALA A 55 -2.19 4.14 11.60
N LEU A 56 -1.07 3.47 11.93
CA LEU A 56 -0.22 2.74 11.01
C LEU A 56 -0.72 1.32 10.72
N GLY A 57 -1.86 0.91 11.28
CA GLY A 57 -2.40 -0.44 11.12
C GLY A 57 -1.61 -1.53 11.86
N MET A 58 -0.73 -1.14 12.79
CA MET A 58 0.02 -2.10 13.60
C MET A 58 -0.90 -2.85 14.57
N PRO A 59 -0.59 -4.11 14.89
CA PRO A 59 -1.23 -4.84 15.97
C PRO A 59 -1.18 -4.06 17.31
N PRO A 60 -2.15 -4.27 18.20
CA PRO A 60 -2.06 -3.75 19.56
C PRO A 60 -0.81 -4.27 20.28
N MET A 61 -0.20 -3.45 21.15
CA MET A 61 0.92 -3.87 21.99
C MET A 61 0.59 -5.16 22.77
N GLY A 62 1.55 -6.07 22.86
CA GLY A 62 1.46 -7.37 23.52
C GLY A 62 0.75 -8.45 22.69
N LYS A 63 0.43 -8.18 21.42
CA LYS A 63 -0.27 -9.14 20.53
C LYS A 63 0.61 -9.75 19.47
N ASP A 64 1.73 -9.11 19.14
CA ASP A 64 2.62 -9.54 18.07
C ASP A 64 4.08 -9.17 18.43
N PRO A 65 5.01 -10.14 18.47
CA PRO A 65 6.39 -9.89 18.87
C PRO A 65 7.15 -8.91 17.97
N GLU A 66 6.85 -8.84 16.67
CA GLU A 66 7.52 -7.92 15.74
C GLU A 66 7.00 -6.50 15.95
N ALA A 67 5.69 -6.33 16.09
CA ALA A 67 5.09 -5.05 16.45
C ALA A 67 5.57 -4.55 17.82
N ASP A 68 5.70 -5.46 18.79
CA ASP A 68 6.18 -5.15 20.14
C ASP A 68 7.64 -4.66 20.13
N HIS A 69 8.47 -5.20 19.25
CA HIS A 69 9.81 -4.69 19.05
C HIS A 69 9.80 -3.24 18.54
N ILE A 70 8.98 -2.92 17.53
CA ILE A 70 8.84 -1.55 17.01
C ILE A 70 8.36 -0.60 18.11
N TYR A 71 7.35 -0.99 18.90
CA TYR A 71 6.89 -0.18 20.03
C TYR A 71 8.02 0.06 21.03
N SER A 72 8.82 -0.97 21.34
CA SER A 72 9.95 -0.86 22.27
C SER A 72 11.03 0.12 21.79
N GLU A 73 11.31 0.13 20.48
CA GLU A 73 12.23 1.10 19.87
C GLU A 73 11.69 2.52 19.97
N MET A 74 10.40 2.73 19.66
CA MET A 74 9.77 4.04 19.82
C MET A 74 9.83 4.56 21.26
N PHE A 75 9.56 3.71 22.26
CA PHE A 75 9.72 4.10 23.67
C PHE A 75 11.18 4.41 24.02
N GLY A 76 12.11 3.62 23.48
CA GLY A 76 13.55 3.82 23.63
C GLY A 76 14.00 5.21 23.17
N GLU A 77 13.49 5.68 22.02
CA GLU A 77 13.80 7.02 21.48
C GLU A 77 13.47 8.15 22.46
N PHE A 78 12.34 8.04 23.17
CA PHE A 78 11.93 9.04 24.15
C PHE A 78 12.65 8.92 25.50
N THR A 79 13.06 7.71 25.90
CA THR A 79 13.47 7.41 27.29
C THR A 79 14.99 7.27 27.50
N ARG A 80 15.81 7.55 26.47
CA ARG A 80 17.29 7.43 26.53
C ARG A 80 17.94 8.13 27.73
N SER A 81 17.35 9.21 28.25
CA SER A 81 17.91 10.02 29.34
C SER A 81 17.57 9.53 30.76
N GLY A 82 16.65 8.57 30.94
CA GLY A 82 16.24 8.04 32.25
C GLY A 82 15.48 9.00 33.18
N GLU A 83 15.70 10.31 33.03
CA GLU A 83 14.87 11.38 33.58
C GLU A 83 13.69 11.64 32.64
N GLY A 84 12.46 11.63 33.17
CA GLY A 84 11.22 11.74 32.39
C GLY A 84 11.23 12.79 31.27
N VAL A 85 10.43 12.54 30.25
CA VAL A 85 10.51 13.19 28.94
C VAL A 85 9.97 14.61 29.01
N THR A 86 10.84 15.60 28.85
CA THR A 86 10.44 17.01 28.80
C THR A 86 9.73 17.32 27.48
N LYS A 87 9.06 18.47 27.42
CA LYS A 87 8.41 18.94 26.21
C LYS A 87 9.39 19.14 25.06
N GLU A 88 10.59 19.61 25.34
CA GLU A 88 11.66 19.78 24.36
C GLU A 88 12.08 18.44 23.78
N THR A 89 12.32 17.43 24.62
CA THR A 89 12.67 16.08 24.16
C THR A 89 11.52 15.46 23.37
N PHE A 90 10.29 15.58 23.85
CA PHE A 90 9.10 15.09 23.14
C PHE A 90 8.97 15.73 21.74
N SER A 91 9.17 17.06 21.66
CA SER A 91 9.16 17.81 20.40
C SER A 91 10.23 17.31 19.43
N THR A 92 11.49 17.22 19.89
CA THR A 92 12.60 16.79 19.03
C THR A 92 12.38 15.38 18.49
N VAL A 93 12.08 14.42 19.38
CA VAL A 93 11.89 13.02 18.98
C VAL A 93 10.70 12.86 18.04
N MET A 94 9.57 13.51 18.31
CA MET A 94 8.41 13.46 17.40
C MET A 94 8.70 14.10 16.04
N ARG A 95 9.49 15.18 16.01
CA ARG A 95 9.92 15.85 14.78
C ARG A 95 10.79 14.90 13.96
N ASP A 96 11.78 14.27 14.57
CA ASP A 96 12.69 13.32 13.90
C ASP A 96 11.95 12.11 13.33
N ILE A 97 11.02 11.52 14.10
CA ILE A 97 10.19 10.40 13.64
C ILE A 97 9.35 10.80 12.42
N LEU A 98 8.67 11.95 12.46
CA LEU A 98 7.81 12.39 11.36
C LEU A 98 8.62 12.80 10.12
N LEU A 99 9.82 13.36 10.29
CA LEU A 99 10.74 13.62 9.18
C LEU A 99 11.24 12.31 8.56
N GLY A 100 11.61 11.32 9.37
CA GLY A 100 12.00 9.99 8.90
C GLY A 100 10.88 9.27 8.15
N LEU A 101 9.63 9.38 8.63
CA LEU A 101 8.45 8.90 7.91
C LEU A 101 8.23 9.67 6.60
N GLY A 102 8.43 10.99 6.61
CA GLY A 102 8.38 11.83 5.41
C GLY A 102 9.42 11.41 4.37
N ASP A 103 10.66 11.16 4.80
CA ASP A 103 11.74 10.64 3.94
C ASP A 103 11.40 9.25 3.39
N GLY A 104 10.82 8.38 4.22
CA GLY A 104 10.33 7.07 3.82
C GLY A 104 9.28 7.17 2.72
N LEU A 105 8.26 8.01 2.91
CA LEU A 105 7.19 8.23 1.93
C LEU A 105 7.64 8.97 0.66
N GLU A 106 8.70 9.78 0.73
CA GLU A 106 9.30 10.36 -0.48
C GLU A 106 10.03 9.31 -1.33
N ARG A 107 10.68 8.33 -0.67
CA ARG A 107 11.33 7.20 -1.35
C ARG A 107 10.32 6.20 -1.88
N GLU A 108 9.30 5.88 -1.07
CA GLU A 108 8.24 4.94 -1.41
C GLU A 108 6.87 5.55 -1.10
N PRO A 109 6.30 6.32 -2.06
CA PRO A 109 4.98 6.90 -1.91
C PRO A 109 3.89 5.84 -1.78
N ILE A 110 2.87 6.15 -1.00
CA ILE A 110 1.67 5.31 -0.86
C ILE A 110 0.53 5.97 -1.62
N ALA A 111 -0.05 5.26 -2.58
CA ALA A 111 -1.26 5.69 -3.27
C ALA A 111 -2.49 5.28 -2.47
N ILE A 112 -3.35 6.25 -2.17
CA ILE A 112 -4.64 6.03 -1.52
C ILE A 112 -5.72 6.14 -2.60
N SER A 113 -6.29 5.00 -2.94
CA SER A 113 -7.32 4.86 -3.96
C SER A 113 -8.70 4.75 -3.31
N ARG A 114 -9.57 5.72 -3.58
CA ARG A 114 -10.97 5.72 -3.11
C ARG A 114 -11.88 5.09 -4.17
N LEU A 115 -12.41 3.92 -3.82
CA LEU A 115 -13.29 3.10 -4.64
C LEU A 115 -14.74 3.38 -4.28
N ASN A 116 -15.46 4.05 -5.18
CA ASN A 116 -16.87 4.44 -5.00
C ASN A 116 -17.85 3.50 -5.71
N GLY A 117 -17.39 2.33 -6.16
CA GLY A 117 -18.19 1.35 -6.89
C GLY A 117 -18.34 1.59 -8.39
N SER A 118 -18.02 2.78 -8.92
CA SER A 118 -18.19 3.06 -10.37
C SER A 118 -17.39 2.11 -11.28
N LYS A 119 -16.13 1.86 -10.94
CA LYS A 119 -15.26 0.93 -11.69
C LYS A 119 -15.78 -0.51 -11.63
N LEU A 120 -16.24 -0.94 -10.45
CA LEU A 120 -16.86 -2.25 -10.24
C LEU A 120 -18.16 -2.40 -11.02
N GLU A 121 -19.00 -1.36 -11.05
CA GLU A 121 -20.21 -1.36 -11.85
C GLU A 121 -19.90 -1.44 -13.35
N GLN A 122 -18.93 -0.66 -13.83
CA GLN A 122 -18.53 -0.68 -15.23
C GLN A 122 -18.02 -2.06 -15.65
N TRP A 123 -17.11 -2.64 -14.86
CA TRP A 123 -16.60 -3.99 -15.09
C TRP A 123 -17.74 -5.01 -15.03
N ALA A 124 -18.61 -4.96 -14.03
CA ALA A 124 -19.75 -5.89 -13.90
C ALA A 124 -20.81 -5.74 -15.01
N ARG A 125 -20.75 -4.72 -15.87
CA ARG A 125 -21.60 -4.57 -17.06
C ARG A 125 -20.86 -4.87 -18.37
N SER A 126 -19.57 -5.12 -18.29
CA SER A 126 -18.71 -5.34 -19.44
C SER A 126 -18.82 -6.79 -19.97
N PRO A 127 -18.47 -7.04 -21.24
CA PRO A 127 -18.33 -8.40 -21.77
C PRO A 127 -17.25 -9.22 -21.05
N GLU A 128 -16.17 -8.57 -20.60
CA GLU A 128 -15.06 -9.21 -19.89
C GLU A 128 -15.52 -9.91 -18.61
N PHE A 129 -16.57 -9.40 -17.97
CA PHE A 129 -17.17 -10.01 -16.79
C PHE A 129 -17.54 -11.47 -17.00
N GLU A 130 -18.13 -11.82 -18.15
CA GLU A 130 -18.61 -13.20 -18.37
C GLU A 130 -17.45 -14.18 -18.46
N ILE A 131 -16.37 -13.78 -19.12
CA ILE A 131 -15.15 -14.58 -19.25
C ILE A 131 -14.57 -14.86 -17.84
N GLU A 132 -14.48 -13.83 -17.02
CA GLU A 132 -13.98 -13.94 -15.65
C GLU A 132 -14.92 -14.72 -14.72
N ALA A 133 -16.24 -14.54 -14.87
CA ALA A 133 -17.25 -15.25 -14.10
C ALA A 133 -17.25 -16.76 -14.41
N VAL A 134 -17.11 -17.14 -15.68
CA VAL A 134 -16.97 -18.54 -16.10
C VAL A 134 -15.65 -19.12 -15.56
N ALA A 135 -14.56 -18.37 -15.61
CA ALA A 135 -13.29 -18.80 -15.01
C ALA A 135 -13.40 -18.98 -13.49
N ALA A 136 -14.13 -18.09 -12.80
CA ALA A 136 -14.40 -18.22 -11.37
C ALA A 136 -15.25 -19.45 -11.04
N PHE A 137 -16.27 -19.75 -11.85
CA PHE A 137 -17.08 -20.96 -11.73
C PHE A 137 -16.21 -22.22 -11.83
N GLY A 138 -15.40 -22.33 -12.90
CA GLY A 138 -14.53 -23.49 -13.11
C GLY A 138 -13.49 -23.68 -12.00
N ALA A 139 -13.04 -22.60 -11.36
CA ALA A 139 -12.15 -22.67 -10.21
C ALA A 139 -12.85 -23.14 -8.91
N ILE A 140 -14.18 -23.11 -8.87
CA ILE A 140 -15.01 -23.52 -7.71
C ILE A 140 -15.58 -24.92 -7.92
N ASP A 141 -16.04 -25.26 -9.13
CA ASP A 141 -16.57 -26.56 -9.54
C ASP A 141 -15.43 -27.60 -9.74
N THR A 142 -14.70 -27.88 -8.65
CA THR A 142 -13.51 -28.76 -8.71
C THR A 142 -13.84 -30.23 -8.94
N ASP A 143 -15.08 -30.65 -8.63
CA ASP A 143 -15.58 -32.00 -8.89
C ASP A 143 -16.21 -32.12 -10.29
N VAL A 144 -16.23 -31.04 -11.07
CA VAL A 144 -16.72 -30.99 -12.45
C VAL A 144 -18.18 -31.48 -12.54
N SER A 145 -18.96 -31.16 -11.51
CA SER A 145 -20.37 -31.55 -11.41
C SER A 145 -21.29 -30.68 -12.29
N GLY A 146 -20.77 -29.55 -12.79
CA GLY A 146 -21.53 -28.54 -13.51
C GLY A 146 -22.43 -27.70 -12.62
N HIS A 147 -22.36 -27.86 -11.30
CA HIS A 147 -23.20 -27.17 -10.33
C HIS A 147 -22.38 -26.72 -9.11
N VAL A 148 -22.66 -25.52 -8.60
CA VAL A 148 -22.04 -25.02 -7.37
C VAL A 148 -23.08 -24.45 -6.42
N LYS A 149 -22.82 -24.53 -5.11
CA LYS A 149 -23.69 -23.89 -4.12
C LYS A 149 -23.61 -22.38 -4.24
N ALA A 150 -24.73 -21.67 -4.20
CA ALA A 150 -24.79 -20.21 -4.30
C ALA A 150 -23.94 -19.50 -3.22
N GLY A 151 -23.75 -20.11 -2.05
CA GLY A 151 -22.85 -19.62 -1.01
C GLY A 151 -21.38 -19.45 -1.47
N THR A 152 -20.94 -20.22 -2.48
CA THR A 152 -19.58 -20.13 -3.04
C THR A 152 -19.31 -18.82 -3.78
N ILE A 153 -20.36 -18.05 -4.13
CA ILE A 153 -20.20 -16.72 -4.71
C ILE A 153 -19.41 -15.79 -3.79
N LYS A 154 -19.46 -15.97 -2.46
CA LYS A 154 -18.61 -15.19 -1.54
C LYS A 154 -17.12 -15.42 -1.78
N LYS A 155 -16.74 -16.66 -2.13
CA LYS A 155 -15.38 -17.02 -2.51
C LYS A 155 -15.03 -16.46 -3.90
N ALA A 156 -15.98 -16.47 -4.82
CA ALA A 156 -15.80 -15.88 -6.15
C ALA A 156 -15.55 -14.37 -6.09
N MET A 157 -16.30 -13.64 -5.25
CA MET A 157 -16.09 -12.20 -5.00
C MET A 157 -14.66 -11.89 -4.56
N GLY A 158 -13.98 -12.82 -3.87
CA GLY A 158 -12.58 -12.70 -3.50
C GLY A 158 -11.59 -12.64 -4.66
N ARG A 159 -12.02 -12.96 -5.88
CA ARG A 159 -11.22 -12.91 -7.10
C ARG A 159 -11.25 -11.53 -7.76
N ILE A 160 -12.18 -10.66 -7.35
CA ILE A 160 -12.26 -9.29 -7.86
C ILE A 160 -11.16 -8.46 -7.22
N SER A 161 -10.36 -7.81 -8.06
CA SER A 161 -9.17 -7.05 -7.68
C SER A 161 -9.42 -5.53 -7.67
N VAL A 162 -8.40 -4.78 -7.25
CA VAL A 162 -8.40 -3.30 -7.27
C VAL A 162 -8.57 -2.79 -8.70
N ASP A 163 -8.04 -3.51 -9.69
CA ASP A 163 -8.20 -3.18 -11.10
C ASP A 163 -9.64 -3.26 -11.56
N GLN A 164 -10.46 -4.08 -10.91
CA GLN A 164 -11.90 -4.17 -11.18
C GLN A 164 -12.73 -3.33 -10.20
N GLY A 165 -12.07 -2.58 -9.31
CA GLY A 165 -12.74 -1.62 -8.43
C GLY A 165 -13.16 -2.18 -7.07
N MET A 166 -12.57 -3.30 -6.62
CA MET A 166 -12.78 -3.83 -5.27
C MET A 166 -11.46 -3.94 -4.49
N PRO A 167 -11.42 -3.61 -3.19
CA PRO A 167 -10.27 -3.95 -2.35
C PRO A 167 -10.02 -5.46 -2.29
N PRO A 168 -8.79 -5.91 -2.00
CA PRO A 168 -8.52 -7.31 -1.70
C PRO A 168 -9.41 -7.81 -0.56
N GLN A 169 -9.90 -9.05 -0.64
CA GLN A 169 -10.80 -9.61 0.39
C GLN A 169 -10.12 -9.77 1.76
N SER A 170 -8.78 -9.78 1.82
CA SER A 170 -8.04 -9.72 3.07
C SER A 170 -8.32 -8.45 3.87
N ASP A 171 -8.80 -7.38 3.22
CA ASP A 171 -9.34 -6.22 3.90
C ASP A 171 -10.68 -6.58 4.56
N GLY A 172 -10.70 -6.62 5.89
CA GLY A 172 -11.88 -6.93 6.69
C GLY A 172 -13.09 -6.05 6.36
N SER A 173 -12.88 -4.86 5.79
CA SER A 173 -13.92 -3.92 5.37
C SER A 173 -14.81 -4.44 4.24
N VAL A 174 -14.34 -5.39 3.40
CA VAL A 174 -15.05 -5.88 2.20
C VAL A 174 -16.15 -6.89 2.57
N SER A 175 -15.90 -7.75 3.55
CA SER A 175 -16.81 -8.84 3.95
C SER A 175 -18.24 -8.35 4.22
N GLY A 176 -18.38 -7.24 4.94
CA GLY A 176 -19.68 -6.65 5.26
C GLY A 176 -20.44 -6.05 4.06
N TYR A 177 -19.78 -5.73 2.94
CA TYR A 177 -20.47 -5.33 1.70
C TYR A 177 -21.00 -6.56 0.96
N ILE A 178 -20.21 -7.62 0.89
CA ILE A 178 -20.62 -8.88 0.26
C ILE A 178 -21.81 -9.46 1.01
N ASP A 179 -21.77 -9.50 2.34
CA ASP A 179 -22.87 -10.04 3.15
C ASP A 179 -24.18 -9.27 2.97
N ARG A 180 -24.11 -7.92 2.94
CA ARG A 180 -25.28 -7.08 2.66
C ARG A 180 -25.78 -7.25 1.22
N ALA A 181 -24.88 -7.39 0.25
CA ALA A 181 -25.25 -7.64 -1.14
C ALA A 181 -25.97 -9.00 -1.30
N PHE A 182 -25.55 -10.03 -0.57
CA PHE A 182 -26.24 -11.32 -0.54
C PHE A 182 -27.67 -11.21 0.00
N GLN A 183 -27.85 -10.41 1.07
CA GLN A 183 -29.17 -10.14 1.64
C GLN A 183 -30.05 -9.35 0.67
N GLU A 184 -29.49 -8.32 0.02
CA GLU A 184 -30.21 -7.48 -0.95
C GLU A 184 -30.66 -8.27 -2.18
N VAL A 185 -29.81 -9.15 -2.70
CA VAL A 185 -30.12 -10.01 -3.86
C VAL A 185 -31.03 -11.17 -3.49
N GLY A 186 -31.15 -11.51 -2.19
CA GLY A 186 -32.00 -12.61 -1.71
C GLY A 186 -31.43 -14.00 -1.98
N ILE A 187 -30.10 -14.16 -1.88
CA ILE A 187 -29.42 -15.42 -2.20
C ILE A 187 -29.75 -16.51 -1.17
N ASN A 188 -30.34 -17.62 -1.62
CA ASN A 188 -30.40 -18.85 -0.84
C ASN A 188 -29.06 -19.58 -0.97
N VAL A 189 -28.20 -19.48 0.03
CA VAL A 189 -26.82 -20.03 0.01
C VAL A 189 -26.73 -21.53 -0.26
N LYS A 190 -27.81 -22.31 -0.02
CA LYS A 190 -27.85 -23.76 -0.25
C LYS A 190 -28.31 -24.15 -1.66
N GLN A 191 -28.82 -23.20 -2.43
CA GLN A 191 -29.28 -23.42 -3.80
C GLN A 191 -28.10 -23.88 -4.67
N ASP A 192 -28.34 -24.88 -5.52
CA ASP A 192 -27.42 -25.27 -6.59
C ASP A 192 -27.62 -24.35 -7.79
N LEU A 193 -26.51 -23.87 -8.33
CA LEU A 193 -26.46 -23.02 -9.51
C LEU A 193 -25.67 -23.74 -10.59
N ASP A 194 -26.25 -23.84 -11.79
CA ASP A 194 -25.47 -24.14 -12.99
C ASP A 194 -24.56 -22.94 -13.36
N GLN A 195 -23.72 -23.09 -14.38
CA GLN A 195 -22.80 -22.03 -14.81
C GLN A 195 -23.52 -20.73 -15.20
N PHE A 196 -24.62 -20.78 -15.93
CA PHE A 196 -25.35 -19.59 -16.37
C PHE A 196 -25.97 -18.85 -15.19
N GLN A 197 -26.60 -19.60 -14.28
CA GLN A 197 -27.16 -19.08 -13.04
C GLN A 197 -26.08 -18.48 -12.14
N PHE A 198 -24.92 -19.12 -12.04
CA PHE A 198 -23.78 -18.59 -11.29
C PHE A 198 -23.33 -17.23 -11.84
N VAL A 199 -23.14 -17.11 -13.16
CA VAL A 199 -22.73 -15.85 -13.80
C VAL A 199 -23.74 -14.73 -13.51
N ASP A 200 -25.04 -15.01 -13.64
CA ASP A 200 -26.11 -14.04 -13.36
C ASP A 200 -26.14 -13.59 -11.89
N VAL A 201 -26.11 -14.54 -10.94
CA VAL A 201 -26.11 -14.21 -9.51
C VAL A 201 -24.82 -13.49 -9.11
N TYR A 202 -23.67 -13.91 -9.64
CA TYR A 202 -22.38 -13.24 -9.39
C TYR A 202 -22.41 -11.79 -9.87
N ARG A 203 -22.98 -11.53 -11.06
CA ARG A 203 -23.16 -10.16 -11.59
C ARG A 203 -24.04 -9.31 -10.69
N LYS A 204 -25.18 -9.87 -10.24
CA LYS A 204 -26.12 -9.19 -9.33
C LYS A 204 -25.44 -8.80 -8.02
N VAL A 205 -24.63 -9.69 -7.45
CA VAL A 205 -23.87 -9.39 -6.22
C VAL A 205 -22.83 -8.28 -6.46
N ALA A 206 -22.05 -8.35 -7.53
CA ALA A 206 -21.05 -7.33 -7.87
C ALA A 206 -21.71 -5.94 -8.03
N LEU A 207 -22.84 -5.87 -8.73
CA LEU A 207 -23.62 -4.63 -8.91
C LEU A 207 -24.24 -4.13 -7.59
N ALA A 208 -24.69 -5.01 -6.70
CA ALA A 208 -25.16 -4.63 -5.38
C ALA A 208 -24.03 -4.05 -4.52
N VAL A 209 -22.84 -4.68 -4.52
CA VAL A 209 -21.66 -4.15 -3.84
C VAL A 209 -21.28 -2.77 -4.39
N ALA A 210 -21.24 -2.62 -5.72
CA ALA A 210 -20.94 -1.34 -6.37
C ALA A 210 -21.92 -0.23 -5.93
N ARG A 211 -23.23 -0.51 -5.90
CA ARG A 211 -24.23 0.45 -5.40
C ARG A 211 -24.03 0.81 -3.93
N GLN A 212 -23.70 -0.15 -3.07
CA GLN A 212 -23.41 0.13 -1.66
C GLN A 212 -22.16 1.03 -1.50
N MET A 213 -21.16 0.85 -2.36
CA MET A 213 -19.95 1.68 -2.37
C MET A 213 -20.18 3.12 -2.82
N GLN A 214 -21.28 3.40 -3.55
CA GLN A 214 -21.65 4.78 -3.90
C GLN A 214 -22.02 5.59 -2.65
N ASN A 215 -22.69 4.95 -1.67
CA ASN A 215 -23.06 5.57 -0.40
C ASN A 215 -21.88 5.59 0.59
N LYS A 216 -21.13 4.49 0.66
CA LYS A 216 -19.97 4.35 1.55
C LYS A 216 -18.78 3.82 0.74
N PRO A 217 -17.94 4.71 0.18
CA PRO A 217 -16.77 4.30 -0.56
C PRO A 217 -15.79 3.49 0.30
N LEU A 218 -15.09 2.56 -0.35
CA LEU A 218 -13.97 1.84 0.24
C LEU A 218 -12.67 2.55 -0.10
N THR A 219 -11.68 2.47 0.78
CA THR A 219 -10.36 3.07 0.59
C THR A 219 -9.33 1.96 0.58
N VAL A 220 -8.45 1.96 -0.41
CA VAL A 220 -7.33 1.04 -0.52
C VAL A 220 -6.05 1.85 -0.50
N ALA A 221 -5.12 1.47 0.38
CA ALA A 221 -3.74 1.92 0.29
C ALA A 221 -2.96 0.88 -0.51
N HIS A 222 -2.25 1.33 -1.54
CA HIS A 222 -1.36 0.48 -2.33
C HIS A 222 -0.06 1.23 -2.61
N THR A 223 1.03 0.48 -2.76
CA THR A 223 2.32 1.07 -3.15
C THR A 223 2.34 1.19 -4.65
N GLU A 224 2.23 2.41 -5.16
CA GLU A 224 2.40 2.69 -6.58
C GLU A 224 3.83 3.17 -6.80
N LYS A 225 4.65 2.37 -7.47
CA LYS A 225 6.01 2.81 -7.84
C LYS A 225 5.90 3.81 -8.98
N ILE A 226 6.07 5.09 -8.66
CA ILE A 226 6.06 6.17 -9.63
C ILE A 226 7.46 6.31 -10.24
N PHE A 227 7.56 6.08 -11.55
CA PHE A 227 8.78 6.27 -12.32
C PHE A 227 8.73 7.60 -13.10
N ASP A 228 8.80 8.73 -12.39
CA ASP A 228 8.70 10.07 -13.01
C ASP A 228 10.04 10.63 -13.50
N GLY A 229 11.11 9.84 -13.44
CA GLY A 229 12.46 10.20 -13.87
C GLY A 229 13.20 11.15 -12.92
N LYS A 230 12.60 11.60 -11.80
CA LYS A 230 13.32 12.47 -10.84
C LYS A 230 14.51 11.77 -10.22
N LEU A 231 14.39 10.49 -9.85
CA LEU A 231 15.48 9.71 -9.28
C LEU A 231 16.64 9.50 -10.27
N ILE A 232 16.34 9.38 -11.58
CA ILE A 232 17.36 9.42 -12.63
C ILE A 232 18.10 10.77 -12.58
N GLY A 233 17.34 11.88 -12.53
CA GLY A 233 17.90 13.22 -12.44
C GLY A 233 18.74 13.45 -11.17
N THR A 234 18.35 12.86 -10.04
CA THR A 234 19.11 12.91 -8.78
C THR A 234 20.42 12.14 -8.92
N LEU A 235 20.38 10.91 -9.43
CA LEU A 235 21.59 10.10 -9.68
C LEU A 235 22.57 10.81 -10.62
N LEU A 236 22.07 11.41 -11.71
CA LEU A 236 22.91 12.13 -12.67
C LEU A 236 23.57 13.40 -12.11
N LYS A 237 23.02 13.98 -11.04
CA LYS A 237 23.60 15.15 -10.36
C LYS A 237 24.62 14.77 -9.29
N ASP A 238 24.53 13.55 -8.76
CA ASP A 238 25.47 13.01 -7.78
C ASP A 238 26.57 12.22 -8.50
N LYS A 239 27.68 12.90 -8.79
CA LYS A 239 28.81 12.30 -9.49
C LYS A 239 29.37 11.06 -8.76
N ALA A 240 29.44 11.10 -7.42
CA ALA A 240 30.02 9.99 -6.67
C ALA A 240 29.12 8.75 -6.71
N ALA A 241 27.81 8.94 -6.52
CA ALA A 241 26.83 7.86 -6.65
C ALA A 241 26.78 7.30 -8.08
N LEU A 242 26.86 8.18 -9.08
CA LEU A 242 26.87 7.78 -10.49
C LEU A 242 28.12 6.97 -10.85
N ASP A 243 29.31 7.44 -10.46
CA ASP A 243 30.58 6.76 -10.74
C ASP A 243 30.59 5.36 -10.09
N LEU A 244 30.15 5.24 -8.83
CA LEU A 244 30.01 3.95 -8.15
C LEU A 244 29.04 3.01 -8.87
N ALA A 245 27.87 3.51 -9.27
CA ALA A 245 26.88 2.70 -9.97
C ALA A 245 27.40 2.20 -11.32
N LEU A 246 28.14 3.04 -12.06
CA LEU A 246 28.79 2.67 -13.33
C LEU A 246 29.91 1.66 -13.14
N GLU A 247 30.72 1.79 -12.09
CA GLU A 247 31.77 0.83 -11.75
C GLU A 247 31.17 -0.55 -11.44
N LEU A 248 30.15 -0.62 -10.59
CA LEU A 248 29.43 -1.86 -10.28
C LEU A 248 28.83 -2.50 -11.53
N ALA A 249 28.19 -1.70 -12.39
CA ALA A 249 27.66 -2.19 -13.66
C ALA A 249 28.78 -2.73 -14.57
N TRP A 250 29.92 -2.05 -14.63
CA TRP A 250 31.07 -2.48 -15.41
C TRP A 250 31.71 -3.76 -14.87
N GLU A 251 31.74 -3.97 -13.56
CA GLU A 251 32.25 -5.21 -12.95
C GLU A 251 31.38 -6.42 -13.30
N ILE A 252 30.05 -6.27 -13.24
CA ILE A 252 29.09 -7.36 -13.46
C ILE A 252 28.92 -7.69 -14.95
N MET A 253 29.14 -6.72 -15.85
CA MET A 253 28.99 -6.95 -17.29
C MET A 253 30.00 -7.98 -17.83
N PRO A 254 29.54 -8.99 -18.60
CA PRO A 254 30.44 -9.90 -19.30
C PRO A 254 31.35 -9.17 -20.28
N LYS A 255 32.67 -9.40 -20.14
CA LYS A 255 33.71 -8.81 -20.97
C LYS A 255 34.26 -9.85 -21.95
N THR A 256 34.52 -9.43 -23.17
CA THR A 256 35.29 -10.21 -24.14
C THR A 256 36.77 -10.26 -23.73
N SER A 257 37.53 -11.15 -24.35
CA SER A 257 38.96 -11.37 -24.06
C SER A 257 39.85 -10.13 -24.18
N ASN A 258 39.40 -9.10 -24.90
CA ASN A 258 40.06 -7.79 -25.03
C ASN A 258 39.59 -6.76 -23.99
N GLY A 259 38.78 -7.14 -23.01
CA GLY A 259 38.26 -6.26 -21.96
C GLY A 259 37.04 -5.40 -22.36
N SER A 260 36.52 -5.51 -23.58
CA SER A 260 35.32 -4.78 -24.02
C SER A 260 34.02 -5.51 -23.65
N ALA A 261 32.91 -4.79 -23.46
CA ALA A 261 31.59 -5.41 -23.28
C ALA A 261 30.78 -5.33 -24.60
N PRO A 262 30.30 -6.46 -25.16
CA PRO A 262 29.42 -6.44 -26.33
C PRO A 262 28.11 -5.69 -26.07
N LYS A 263 27.60 -4.99 -27.09
CA LYS A 263 26.33 -4.24 -27.00
C LYS A 263 25.14 -5.10 -26.54
N SER A 264 25.15 -6.40 -26.83
CA SER A 264 24.13 -7.35 -26.39
C SER A 264 24.02 -7.48 -24.86
N TYR A 265 25.07 -7.12 -24.12
CA TYR A 265 25.11 -7.16 -22.65
C TYR A 265 24.84 -5.81 -21.99
N LEU A 266 24.57 -4.75 -22.77
CA LEU A 266 24.19 -3.45 -22.21
C LEU A 266 22.94 -3.55 -21.33
N ARG A 267 22.02 -4.48 -21.64
CA ARG A 267 20.87 -4.75 -20.78
C ARG A 267 21.27 -5.20 -19.37
N VAL A 268 22.32 -6.01 -19.24
CA VAL A 268 22.82 -6.46 -17.93
C VAL A 268 23.39 -5.28 -17.14
N GLY A 269 24.10 -4.37 -17.82
CA GLY A 269 24.55 -3.12 -17.21
C GLY A 269 23.38 -2.23 -16.78
N LEU A 270 22.36 -2.08 -17.64
CA LEU A 270 21.17 -1.29 -17.34
C LEU A 270 20.33 -1.89 -16.21
N ASP A 271 20.18 -3.21 -16.14
CA ASP A 271 19.51 -3.90 -15.03
C ASP A 271 20.23 -3.68 -13.71
N THR A 272 21.56 -3.54 -13.74
CA THR A 272 22.38 -3.20 -12.56
C THR A 272 22.23 -1.74 -12.16
N LEU A 273 22.14 -0.83 -13.13
CA LEU A 273 21.98 0.61 -12.89
C LEU A 273 20.56 0.99 -12.46
N ALA A 274 19.54 0.27 -12.95
CA ALA A 274 18.14 0.62 -12.76
C ALA A 274 17.75 0.83 -11.29
N PRO A 275 18.10 -0.04 -10.32
CA PRO A 275 17.77 0.18 -8.91
C PRO A 275 18.37 1.48 -8.34
N HIS A 276 19.58 1.86 -8.77
CA HIS A 276 20.26 3.09 -8.33
C HIS A 276 19.56 4.35 -8.85
N ALA A 277 18.79 4.23 -9.93
CA ALA A 277 17.97 5.29 -10.50
C ALA A 277 16.49 5.17 -10.10
N GLY A 278 16.16 4.29 -9.15
CA GLY A 278 14.79 4.01 -8.73
C GLY A 278 13.93 3.36 -9.81
N LEU A 279 14.54 2.74 -10.82
CA LEU A 279 13.89 2.03 -11.91
C LEU A 279 13.84 0.53 -11.64
N PRO A 280 12.83 -0.19 -12.17
CA PRO A 280 12.81 -1.63 -12.11
C PRO A 280 13.76 -2.20 -13.18
N PRO A 281 14.18 -3.47 -13.06
CA PRO A 281 14.91 -4.14 -14.14
C PRO A 281 14.18 -4.03 -15.48
N VAL A 282 14.93 -3.94 -16.57
CA VAL A 282 14.41 -3.81 -17.93
C VAL A 282 13.49 -4.99 -18.23
N GLY A 283 12.20 -4.69 -18.47
CA GLY A 283 11.17 -5.68 -18.79
C GLY A 283 10.35 -6.19 -17.60
N ALA A 284 10.60 -5.72 -16.38
CA ALA A 284 9.79 -6.06 -15.20
C ALA A 284 8.40 -5.38 -15.19
N VAL A 285 8.23 -4.30 -15.96
CA VAL A 285 6.93 -3.61 -16.12
C VAL A 285 6.43 -3.82 -17.56
N PRO A 286 5.21 -4.38 -17.76
CA PRO A 286 4.66 -4.65 -19.09
C PRO A 286 4.59 -3.41 -19.99
N GLU A 287 4.34 -2.22 -19.45
CA GLU A 287 4.28 -0.96 -20.24
C GLU A 287 5.65 -0.51 -20.77
N VAL A 288 6.76 -0.83 -20.09
CA VAL A 288 8.12 -0.52 -20.57
C VAL A 288 8.43 -1.28 -21.87
N ARG A 289 7.75 -2.40 -22.12
CA ARG A 289 7.90 -3.21 -23.33
C ARG A 289 7.44 -2.48 -24.61
N ALA A 290 6.52 -1.52 -24.50
CA ALA A 290 5.98 -0.81 -25.66
C ALA A 290 6.93 0.25 -26.24
N HIS A 291 7.85 0.81 -25.45
CA HIS A 291 8.75 1.89 -25.90
C HIS A 291 10.09 1.39 -26.43
N PHE A 292 10.56 0.21 -25.99
CA PHE A 292 11.83 -0.37 -26.47
C PHE A 292 11.69 -1.27 -27.70
N ALA A 293 10.48 -1.46 -28.23
CA ALA A 293 10.26 -2.21 -29.48
C ALA A 293 10.61 -1.41 -30.74
N HIS A 294 11.03 -0.14 -30.60
CA HIS A 294 11.34 0.78 -31.71
C HIS A 294 12.74 1.42 -31.64
N LEU A 295 13.67 0.85 -30.86
CA LEU A 295 15.11 1.16 -30.89
C LEU A 295 15.91 -0.11 -31.18
#